data_AF-A0A8S1P4P7-F1
#
_entry.id   AF-A0A8S1P4P7-F1
#
_cell.length_a   1.000
_cell.length_b   1.000
_cell.length_c   1.000
_cell.angle_alpha   90.00
_cell.angle_beta   90.00
_cell.angle_gamma   90.00
#
_symmetry.space_group_name_H-M   'P 1'
#
loop_
_entity.id
_entity.type
_entity.pdbx_description
1 polymer ?
#
loop_
_entity_poly.entity_id
_entity_poly.type
_entity_poly.pdbx_seq_one_letter_code
_entity_poly.pdbx_strand_id
1 'polypeptide(L)'
;MCQKQNEKNEEMLKQLKQTMDWQFSQSLTFSTIYKNSNCSITQNGKVIETSYGNWQCCMCDQMIPKNGLIQFAIKIIEISSIMIGIGFRDIVQSRNYINCYDIGQGTYNIHINGYCYNHDQQDKNNKQIAFPFLTNDIIIVEVDIQKKYVKWTKQSTNQSFTLNIDTSKDLYPCVHLHSRCKVEILNQVFK
;
A
#
# COMPACT_ATOMS: atom_id res chain seq x y z
N MET A 1 35.31 25.19 -10.74
CA MET A 1 33.98 25.38 -11.39
C MET A 1 33.17 24.09 -11.51
N CYS A 2 33.78 22.91 -11.70
CA CYS A 2 33.05 21.63 -11.86
C CYS A 2 32.32 21.12 -10.59
N GLN A 3 32.90 21.30 -9.38
CA GLN A 3 32.29 20.83 -8.12
C GLN A 3 30.99 21.56 -7.75
N LYS A 4 30.95 22.90 -7.85
CA LYS A 4 29.74 23.69 -7.55
C LYS A 4 28.56 23.41 -8.48
N GLN A 5 28.83 23.00 -9.72
CA GLN A 5 27.77 22.62 -10.67
C GLN A 5 27.19 21.24 -10.31
N ASN A 6 28.02 20.31 -9.86
CA ASN A 6 27.58 18.98 -9.43
C ASN A 6 26.70 19.06 -8.17
N GLU A 7 27.11 19.84 -7.16
CA GLU A 7 26.34 20.06 -5.93
C GLU A 7 24.94 20.67 -6.21
N LYS A 8 24.90 21.69 -7.09
CA LYS A 8 23.62 22.32 -7.49
C LYS A 8 22.70 21.36 -8.24
N ASN A 9 23.26 20.48 -9.07
CA ASN A 9 22.49 19.47 -9.80
C ASN A 9 21.91 18.41 -8.83
N GLU A 10 22.69 17.97 -7.84
CA GLU A 10 22.22 17.02 -6.83
C GLU A 10 21.10 17.59 -5.96
N GLU A 11 21.20 18.85 -5.55
CA GLU A 11 20.16 19.52 -4.76
C GLU A 11 18.85 19.68 -5.54
N MET A 12 18.94 20.07 -6.82
CA MET A 12 17.78 20.17 -7.70
C MET A 12 17.09 18.81 -7.90
N LEU A 13 17.86 17.72 -8.08
CA LEU A 13 17.33 16.36 -8.17
C LEU A 13 16.62 15.94 -6.87
N LYS A 14 17.18 16.31 -5.72
CA LYS A 14 16.57 16.03 -4.41
C LYS A 14 15.24 16.76 -4.23
N GLN A 15 15.16 18.03 -4.62
CA GLN A 15 13.93 18.81 -4.58
C GLN A 15 12.86 18.24 -5.52
N LEU A 16 13.23 17.91 -6.77
CA LEU A 16 12.33 17.28 -7.73
C LEU A 16 11.74 15.97 -7.19
N LYS A 17 12.57 15.12 -6.58
CA LYS A 17 12.12 13.87 -5.95
C LYS A 17 11.13 14.13 -4.83
N GLN A 18 11.43 15.07 -3.93
CA GLN A 18 10.53 15.44 -2.83
C GLN A 18 9.18 15.98 -3.33
N THR A 19 9.18 16.79 -4.40
CA THR A 19 7.94 17.29 -5.02
C THR A 19 7.11 16.15 -5.61
N MET A 20 7.74 15.20 -6.31
CA MET A 20 7.04 14.05 -6.86
C MET A 20 6.43 13.15 -5.78
N ASP A 21 7.19 12.85 -4.73
CA ASP A 21 6.71 12.04 -3.60
C ASP A 21 5.51 12.71 -2.93
N TRP A 22 5.59 14.03 -2.72
CA TRP A 22 4.48 14.81 -2.15
C TRP A 22 3.24 14.82 -3.05
N GLN A 23 3.41 15.04 -4.35
CA GLN A 23 2.31 15.03 -5.32
C GLN A 23 1.61 13.67 -5.40
N PHE A 24 2.38 12.58 -5.34
CA PHE A 24 1.82 11.23 -5.28
C PHE A 24 0.92 11.06 -4.04
N SER A 25 1.43 11.40 -2.85
CA SER A 25 0.64 11.25 -1.62
C SER A 25 -0.62 12.12 -1.59
N GLN A 26 -0.57 13.35 -2.14
CA GLN A 26 -1.76 14.22 -2.20
C GLN A 26 -2.86 13.68 -3.13
N SER A 27 -2.46 13.06 -4.24
CA SER A 27 -3.39 12.62 -5.29
C SER A 27 -3.98 11.23 -5.06
N LEU A 28 -3.51 10.49 -4.04
CA LEU A 28 -3.82 9.08 -3.89
C LEU A 28 -5.29 8.81 -3.51
N THR A 29 -6.03 8.11 -4.35
CA THR A 29 -7.45 7.79 -4.15
C THR A 29 -7.73 6.33 -4.46
N PHE A 30 -8.64 5.72 -3.71
CA PHE A 30 -9.22 4.43 -4.07
C PHE A 30 -9.96 4.53 -5.40
N SER A 31 -9.75 3.53 -6.27
CA SER A 31 -10.33 3.50 -7.60
C SER A 31 -11.80 3.07 -7.57
N THR A 32 -12.66 3.83 -8.23
CA THR A 32 -14.06 3.43 -8.46
C THR A 32 -14.20 2.33 -9.52
N ILE A 33 -13.14 2.08 -10.29
CA ILE A 33 -13.08 1.10 -11.39
C ILE A 33 -12.34 -0.17 -10.94
N TYR A 34 -11.18 -0.03 -10.32
CA TYR A 34 -10.31 -1.14 -9.92
C TYR A 34 -10.60 -1.62 -8.50
N LYS A 35 -11.82 -2.11 -8.30
CA LYS A 35 -12.30 -2.62 -7.01
C LYS A 35 -13.31 -3.75 -7.21
N ASN A 36 -13.52 -4.53 -6.16
CA ASN A 36 -14.69 -5.38 -6.10
C ASN A 36 -15.99 -4.53 -6.03
N SER A 37 -17.07 -5.04 -6.63
CA SER A 37 -18.39 -4.38 -6.63
C SER A 37 -18.97 -4.21 -5.22
N ASN A 38 -18.58 -5.05 -4.26
CA ASN A 38 -19.06 -5.00 -2.86
C ASN A 38 -18.30 -4.00 -1.97
N CYS A 39 -17.39 -3.21 -2.53
CA CYS A 39 -16.76 -2.09 -1.85
C CYS A 39 -17.45 -0.77 -2.20
N SER A 40 -17.70 0.05 -1.19
CA SER A 40 -18.21 1.41 -1.36
C SER A 40 -17.09 2.41 -1.13
N ILE A 41 -16.97 3.40 -2.01
CA ILE A 41 -15.96 4.47 -1.92
C ILE A 41 -16.67 5.79 -1.67
N THR A 42 -16.19 6.54 -0.69
CA THR A 42 -16.74 7.83 -0.27
C THR A 42 -15.63 8.86 -0.06
N GLN A 43 -16.02 10.09 0.34
CA GLN A 43 -15.09 11.18 0.64
C GLN A 43 -14.07 11.44 -0.48
N ASN A 44 -14.58 11.64 -1.71
CA ASN A 44 -13.76 11.92 -2.89
C ASN A 44 -12.65 10.88 -3.14
N GLY A 45 -12.97 9.60 -2.94
CA GLY A 45 -12.00 8.52 -3.17
C GLY A 45 -11.09 8.23 -1.98
N LYS A 46 -11.23 8.92 -0.85
CA LYS A 46 -10.31 8.75 0.30
C LYS A 46 -10.73 7.66 1.27
N VAL A 47 -12.02 7.32 1.32
CA VAL A 47 -12.55 6.31 2.23
C VAL A 47 -13.12 5.15 1.45
N ILE A 48 -12.81 3.93 1.90
CA ILE A 48 -13.41 2.71 1.41
C ILE A 48 -13.98 1.88 2.56
N GLU A 49 -15.12 1.25 2.30
CA GLU A 49 -15.78 0.35 3.25
C GLU A 49 -16.41 -0.85 2.57
N THR A 50 -16.60 -1.92 3.34
CA THR A 50 -17.46 -3.04 2.98
C THR A 50 -18.13 -3.58 4.24
N SER A 51 -19.25 -4.25 4.05
CA SER A 51 -19.96 -5.04 5.06
C SER A 51 -20.11 -6.51 4.65
N TYR A 52 -19.45 -6.92 3.56
CA TYR A 52 -19.65 -8.20 2.92
C TYR A 52 -18.74 -9.29 3.50
N GLY A 53 -19.28 -10.49 3.74
CA GLY A 53 -18.59 -11.59 4.44
C GLY A 53 -17.49 -12.32 3.67
N ASN A 54 -17.03 -11.81 2.53
CA ASN A 54 -15.93 -12.38 1.75
C ASN A 54 -14.85 -11.31 1.54
N TRP A 55 -13.63 -11.74 1.18
CA TRP A 55 -12.55 -10.81 0.86
C TRP A 55 -12.82 -10.01 -0.40
N GLN A 56 -12.64 -8.70 -0.28
CA GLN A 56 -12.80 -7.73 -1.34
C GLN A 56 -11.54 -6.89 -1.47
N CYS A 57 -10.92 -6.89 -2.65
CA CYS A 57 -9.80 -6.02 -2.95
C CYS A 57 -10.27 -4.69 -3.54
N CYS A 58 -9.58 -3.61 -3.19
CA CYS A 58 -9.63 -2.36 -3.93
C CYS A 58 -8.23 -1.79 -4.04
N MET A 59 -7.94 -1.27 -5.23
CA MET A 59 -6.67 -0.64 -5.56
C MET A 59 -6.86 0.86 -5.72
N CYS A 60 -5.78 1.62 -5.59
CA CYS A 60 -5.76 3.03 -5.94
C CYS A 60 -5.63 3.24 -7.46
N ASP A 61 -6.09 4.41 -7.93
CA ASP A 61 -5.95 4.80 -9.34
C ASP A 61 -4.49 5.08 -9.70
N GLN A 62 -3.74 5.68 -8.77
CA GLN A 62 -2.38 6.14 -8.99
C GLN A 62 -1.38 4.98 -8.85
N MET A 63 -0.57 4.81 -9.89
CA MET A 63 0.57 3.89 -9.92
C MET A 63 1.68 4.40 -9.02
N ILE A 64 2.34 3.51 -8.30
CA ILE A 64 3.58 3.79 -7.58
C ILE A 64 4.66 4.23 -8.60
N PRO A 65 5.22 5.44 -8.49
CA PRO A 65 6.28 5.91 -9.35
C PRO A 65 7.45 4.92 -9.41
N LYS A 66 7.96 4.68 -10.61
CA LYS A 66 9.09 3.74 -10.83
C LYS A 66 10.43 4.25 -10.28
N ASN A 67 10.49 5.53 -9.93
CA ASN A 67 11.70 6.17 -9.46
C ASN A 67 11.48 6.64 -8.03
N GLY A 68 12.30 6.12 -7.12
CA GLY A 68 12.40 6.65 -5.78
C GLY A 68 11.68 5.84 -4.70
N LEU A 69 11.47 6.55 -3.59
CA LEU A 69 10.94 6.04 -2.34
C LEU A 69 9.62 6.76 -2.13
N ILE A 70 8.50 6.06 -2.20
CA ILE A 70 7.20 6.66 -1.90
C ILE A 70 6.71 6.25 -0.53
N GLN A 71 5.87 7.11 0.05
CA GLN A 71 5.15 6.81 1.28
C GLN A 71 3.68 7.18 1.15
N PHE A 72 2.83 6.33 1.69
CA PHE A 72 1.41 6.61 1.91
C PHE A 72 0.99 6.03 3.26
N ALA A 73 -0.15 6.47 3.77
CA ALA A 73 -0.66 5.98 5.05
C ALA A 73 -2.13 5.59 4.94
N ILE A 74 -2.47 4.51 5.66
CA ILE A 74 -3.83 4.01 5.78
C ILE A 74 -4.23 4.12 7.25
N LYS A 75 -5.33 4.83 7.52
CA LYS A 75 -5.97 4.90 8.83
C LYS A 75 -7.09 3.88 8.92
N ILE A 76 -7.10 3.13 10.01
CA ILE A 76 -8.15 2.14 10.29
C ILE A 76 -9.31 2.82 11.00
N ILE A 77 -10.48 2.89 10.37
CA ILE A 77 -11.68 3.50 10.96
C ILE A 77 -12.56 2.42 11.62
N GLU A 78 -12.74 1.29 10.95
CA GLU A 78 -13.52 0.15 11.44
C GLU A 78 -12.86 -1.14 10.95
N ILE A 79 -12.75 -2.15 11.83
CA ILE A 79 -11.98 -3.35 11.52
C ILE A 79 -12.69 -4.63 11.97
N SER A 80 -12.83 -5.56 11.03
CA SER A 80 -13.13 -6.96 11.29
C SER A 80 -11.93 -7.79 10.85
N SER A 81 -11.67 -7.82 9.54
CA SER A 81 -10.49 -8.45 8.96
C SER A 81 -10.03 -7.67 7.73
N ILE A 82 -8.76 -7.25 7.73
CA ILE A 82 -8.20 -6.38 6.69
C ILE A 82 -6.76 -6.75 6.38
N MET A 83 -6.35 -6.54 5.14
CA MET A 83 -4.96 -6.51 4.72
C MET A 83 -4.61 -5.20 4.03
N ILE A 84 -3.39 -4.72 4.24
CA ILE A 84 -2.88 -3.46 3.69
C ILE A 84 -1.61 -3.76 2.92
N GLY A 85 -1.50 -3.22 1.71
CA GLY A 85 -0.38 -3.59 0.86
C GLY A 85 -0.30 -2.85 -0.46
N ILE A 86 0.41 -3.50 -1.38
CA ILE A 86 0.57 -3.09 -2.77
C ILE A 86 0.35 -4.31 -3.67
N GLY A 87 -0.01 -4.09 -4.93
CA GLY A 87 -0.24 -5.18 -5.85
C GLY A 87 -0.17 -4.83 -7.33
N PHE A 88 -0.11 -5.88 -8.15
CA PHE A 88 -0.17 -5.84 -9.59
C PHE A 88 -1.63 -5.81 -10.05
N ARG A 89 -2.04 -4.71 -10.68
CA ARG A 89 -3.43 -4.48 -11.05
C ARG A 89 -3.99 -5.53 -11.99
N ASP A 90 -3.21 -5.92 -13.00
CA ASP A 90 -3.57 -6.94 -13.98
C ASP A 90 -3.85 -8.30 -13.33
N ILE A 91 -2.99 -8.71 -12.40
CA ILE A 91 -3.14 -10.00 -11.70
C ILE A 91 -4.36 -9.95 -10.77
N VAL A 92 -4.50 -8.92 -9.95
CA VAL A 92 -5.65 -8.78 -9.03
C VAL A 92 -6.97 -8.72 -9.79
N GLN A 93 -7.01 -7.99 -10.91
CA GLN A 93 -8.19 -7.88 -11.77
C GLN A 93 -8.55 -9.23 -12.41
N SER A 94 -7.57 -9.99 -12.90
CA SER A 94 -7.82 -11.32 -13.49
C SER A 94 -8.46 -12.32 -12.51
N ARG A 95 -8.33 -12.04 -11.21
CA ARG A 95 -8.91 -12.81 -10.12
C ARG A 95 -10.17 -12.18 -9.54
N ASN A 96 -10.83 -11.28 -10.27
CA ASN A 96 -12.07 -10.62 -9.84
C ASN A 96 -11.98 -9.90 -8.49
N TYR A 97 -10.79 -9.42 -8.11
CA TYR A 97 -10.56 -8.72 -6.84
C TYR A 97 -10.93 -9.55 -5.59
N ILE A 98 -10.89 -10.88 -5.70
CA ILE A 98 -11.11 -11.83 -4.61
C ILE A 98 -9.84 -12.65 -4.36
N ASN A 99 -9.73 -13.21 -3.15
CA ASN A 99 -8.63 -14.07 -2.69
C ASN A 99 -7.24 -13.39 -2.61
N CYS A 100 -6.60 -13.50 -1.45
CA CYS A 100 -5.30 -12.84 -1.19
C CYS A 100 -4.33 -13.69 -0.36
N TYR A 101 -4.64 -14.96 -0.15
CA TYR A 101 -3.93 -15.82 0.81
C TYR A 101 -2.78 -16.64 0.22
N ASP A 102 -2.85 -16.95 -1.08
CA ASP A 102 -1.88 -17.82 -1.72
C ASP A 102 -0.75 -17.02 -2.40
N ILE A 103 0.35 -17.70 -2.65
CA ILE A 103 1.37 -17.23 -3.59
C ILE A 103 0.74 -17.02 -4.99
N GLY A 104 1.25 -16.06 -5.73
CA GLY A 104 0.79 -15.78 -7.09
C GLY A 104 -0.50 -14.96 -7.18
N GLN A 105 -1.05 -14.50 -6.06
CA GLN A 105 -2.28 -13.69 -6.03
C GLN A 105 -2.05 -12.21 -6.41
N GLY A 106 -0.78 -11.81 -6.57
CA GLY A 106 -0.39 -10.54 -7.17
C GLY A 106 -0.26 -9.39 -6.19
N THR A 107 -0.17 -9.66 -4.89
CA THR A 107 -0.16 -8.63 -3.85
C THR A 107 0.87 -8.95 -2.76
N TYR A 108 1.34 -7.91 -2.07
CA TYR A 108 2.19 -7.99 -0.90
C TYR A 108 1.46 -7.26 0.22
N ASN A 109 1.04 -7.97 1.26
CA ASN A 109 0.23 -7.41 2.33
C ASN A 109 0.66 -7.87 3.72
N ILE A 110 0.33 -7.03 4.70
CA ILE A 110 0.20 -7.44 6.10
C ILE A 110 -1.28 -7.51 6.48
N HIS A 111 -1.62 -8.50 7.28
CA HIS A 111 -2.96 -8.73 7.82
C HIS A 111 -3.07 -8.22 9.26
N ILE A 112 -4.28 -7.89 9.71
CA ILE A 112 -4.58 -7.32 11.04
C ILE A 112 -3.87 -8.02 12.22
N ASN A 113 -3.72 -9.34 12.16
CA ASN A 113 -3.11 -10.14 13.23
C ASN A 113 -1.58 -10.35 13.07
N GLY A 114 -0.94 -9.62 12.15
CA GLY A 114 0.50 -9.72 11.89
C GLY A 114 0.90 -10.81 10.90
N TYR A 115 -0.04 -11.46 10.21
CA TYR A 115 0.29 -12.39 9.13
C TYR A 115 0.75 -11.66 7.87
N CYS A 116 1.71 -12.24 7.17
CA CYS A 116 2.19 -11.78 5.87
C CYS A 116 1.59 -12.65 4.76
N TYR A 117 1.06 -12.01 3.71
CA TYR A 117 0.64 -12.67 2.47
C TYR A 117 1.32 -11.97 1.30
N ASN A 118 1.99 -12.72 0.43
CA ASN A 118 2.85 -12.13 -0.59
C ASN A 118 2.81 -12.88 -1.92
N HIS A 119 3.37 -12.28 -2.96
CA HIS A 119 3.25 -12.79 -4.32
C HIS A 119 4.19 -13.97 -4.64
N ASP A 120 5.39 -14.01 -4.07
CA ASP A 120 6.50 -14.82 -4.61
C ASP A 120 7.46 -15.41 -3.55
N GLN A 121 7.27 -15.14 -2.26
CA GLN A 121 8.13 -15.59 -1.15
C GLN A 121 7.43 -16.66 -0.30
N GLN A 122 7.50 -17.91 -0.75
CA GLN A 122 6.83 -19.07 -0.12
C GLN A 122 7.22 -19.26 1.36
N ASP A 123 8.46 -18.94 1.73
CA ASP A 123 8.98 -19.05 3.11
C ASP A 123 8.34 -18.04 4.08
N LYS A 124 7.81 -16.93 3.54
CA LYS A 124 7.18 -15.85 4.31
C LYS A 124 5.66 -15.82 4.19
N ASN A 125 5.10 -16.47 3.16
CA ASN A 125 3.66 -16.44 2.93
C ASN A 125 2.89 -17.20 4.01
N ASN A 126 1.78 -16.63 4.46
CA ASN A 126 0.94 -17.14 5.53
C ASN A 126 1.74 -17.41 6.82
N LYS A 127 2.64 -16.49 7.18
CA LYS A 127 3.41 -16.53 8.43
C LYS A 127 3.11 -15.29 9.27
N GLN A 128 3.00 -15.47 10.58
CA GLN A 128 2.83 -14.39 11.55
C GLN A 128 4.19 -13.74 11.89
N ILE A 129 4.68 -12.90 10.97
CA ILE A 129 6.03 -12.30 11.03
C ILE A 129 6.01 -10.76 10.97
N ALA A 130 4.84 -10.16 10.77
CA ALA A 130 4.64 -8.71 10.87
C ALA A 130 4.14 -8.34 12.28
N PHE A 131 3.44 -7.22 12.40
CA PHE A 131 2.88 -6.73 13.65
C PHE A 131 1.35 -6.64 13.57
N PRO A 132 0.63 -6.84 14.70
CA PRO A 132 -0.80 -6.64 14.74
C PRO A 132 -1.17 -5.15 14.76
N PHE A 133 -2.35 -4.84 14.24
CA PHE A 133 -2.92 -3.49 14.27
C PHE A 133 -4.42 -3.54 14.51
N LEU A 134 -5.00 -2.40 14.90
CA LEU A 134 -6.38 -2.29 15.36
C LEU A 134 -7.02 -0.96 14.93
N THR A 135 -8.32 -0.80 15.21
CA THR A 135 -9.04 0.44 14.93
C THR A 135 -8.31 1.65 15.52
N ASN A 136 -8.27 2.74 14.75
CA ASN A 136 -7.52 3.98 15.01
C ASN A 136 -6.01 3.92 14.79
N ASP A 137 -5.42 2.75 14.50
CA ASP A 137 -4.03 2.72 14.05
C ASP A 137 -3.86 3.38 12.67
N ILE A 138 -2.69 3.97 12.47
CA ILE A 138 -2.21 4.45 11.17
C ILE A 138 -1.03 3.60 10.76
N ILE A 139 -1.16 2.98 9.59
CA ILE A 139 -0.11 2.15 8.98
C ILE A 139 0.52 2.96 7.85
N ILE A 140 1.80 3.27 8.01
CA ILE A 140 2.63 3.93 7.01
C ILE A 140 3.23 2.84 6.13
N VAL A 141 3.03 2.95 4.83
CA VAL A 141 3.60 2.06 3.82
C VAL A 141 4.64 2.82 3.03
N GLU A 142 5.87 2.33 3.07
CA GLU A 142 7.01 2.83 2.33
C GLU A 142 7.37 1.84 1.22
N VAL A 143 7.57 2.32 0.00
CA VAL A 143 7.92 1.47 -1.15
C VAL A 143 9.12 2.07 -1.86
N ASP A 144 10.18 1.29 -2.02
CA ASP A 144 11.35 1.66 -2.81
C ASP A 144 11.44 0.72 -4.02
N ILE A 145 11.12 1.25 -5.20
CA ILE A 145 11.17 0.45 -6.45
C ILE A 145 12.61 0.12 -6.84
N GLN A 146 13.58 0.98 -6.52
CA GLN A 146 14.98 0.76 -6.90
C GLN A 146 15.64 -0.29 -6.00
N LYS A 147 15.35 -0.21 -4.69
CA LYS A 147 15.82 -1.19 -3.69
C LYS A 147 14.90 -2.40 -3.57
N LYS A 148 13.80 -2.43 -4.32
CA LYS A 148 12.86 -3.54 -4.44
C LYS A 148 12.31 -4.01 -3.09
N TYR A 149 11.82 -3.07 -2.28
CA TYR A 149 11.15 -3.43 -1.02
C TYR A 149 9.86 -2.65 -0.77
N VAL A 150 9.02 -3.23 0.07
CA VAL A 150 7.92 -2.56 0.77
C VAL A 150 8.12 -2.71 2.27
N LYS A 151 7.89 -1.64 3.02
CA LYS A 151 7.98 -1.60 4.48
C LYS A 151 6.69 -1.04 5.04
N TRP A 152 6.13 -1.74 6.01
CA TRP A 152 5.01 -1.25 6.81
C TRP A 152 5.52 -0.79 8.15
N THR A 153 5.00 0.31 8.67
CA THR A 153 5.31 0.83 10.00
C THR A 153 4.03 1.27 10.68
N LYS A 154 3.78 0.77 11.89
CA LYS A 154 2.67 1.23 12.74
C LYS A 154 3.09 2.51 13.46
N GLN A 155 2.42 3.63 13.15
CA GLN A 155 2.82 4.95 13.62
C GLN A 155 2.92 5.05 15.15
N SER A 156 1.99 4.43 15.88
CA SER A 156 1.89 4.53 17.34
C SER A 156 3.03 3.81 18.10
N THR A 157 3.68 2.83 17.49
CA THR A 157 4.66 1.95 18.17
C THR A 157 6.00 1.88 17.46
N ASN A 158 6.11 2.41 16.24
CA ASN A 158 7.25 2.24 15.34
C ASN A 158 7.61 0.77 15.02
N GLN A 159 6.74 -0.19 15.36
CA GLN A 159 6.89 -1.57 14.88
C GLN A 159 6.85 -1.56 13.36
N SER A 160 7.80 -2.26 12.74
CA SER A 160 7.91 -2.30 11.30
C SER A 160 8.25 -3.69 10.77
N PHE A 161 7.87 -3.92 9.52
CA PHE A 161 8.11 -5.16 8.81
C PHE A 161 8.43 -4.85 7.35
N THR A 162 9.39 -5.56 6.76
CA THR A 162 9.86 -5.31 5.39
C THR A 162 9.85 -6.60 4.58
N LEU A 163 9.38 -6.49 3.33
CA LEU A 163 9.46 -7.54 2.32
C LEU A 163 10.19 -7.04 1.09
N ASN A 164 10.84 -7.97 0.40
CA ASN A 164 11.31 -7.72 -0.95
C ASN A 164 10.11 -7.82 -1.90
N ILE A 165 10.15 -7.12 -3.02
CA ILE A 165 9.07 -7.10 -3.99
C ILE A 165 9.61 -7.28 -5.40
N ASP A 166 8.86 -7.99 -6.23
CA ASP A 166 9.01 -7.90 -7.68
C ASP A 166 8.51 -6.53 -8.16
N THR A 167 9.34 -5.87 -8.96
CA THR A 167 9.09 -4.56 -9.56
C THR A 167 9.05 -4.62 -11.09
N SER A 168 8.96 -5.83 -11.66
CA SER A 168 8.90 -6.07 -13.11
C SER A 168 7.66 -5.42 -13.77
N LYS A 169 6.58 -5.26 -13.00
CA LYS A 169 5.30 -4.67 -13.41
C LYS A 169 4.92 -3.47 -12.54
N ASP A 170 3.84 -2.79 -12.95
CA ASP A 170 3.29 -1.64 -12.25
C ASP A 170 2.61 -2.06 -10.95
N LEU A 171 2.97 -1.36 -9.87
CA LEU A 171 2.44 -1.60 -8.53
C LEU A 171 1.53 -0.46 -8.12
N TYR A 172 0.49 -0.82 -7.37
CA TYR A 172 -0.54 0.11 -6.89
C TYR A 172 -0.82 -0.16 -5.41
N PRO A 173 -1.05 0.88 -4.60
CA PRO A 173 -1.56 0.68 -3.25
C PRO A 173 -2.90 -0.06 -3.28
N CYS A 174 -3.10 -0.97 -2.35
CA CYS A 174 -4.33 -1.74 -2.25
C CYS A 174 -4.67 -2.11 -0.80
N VAL A 175 -5.95 -2.39 -0.58
CA VAL A 175 -6.47 -2.98 0.64
C VAL A 175 -7.37 -4.16 0.32
N HIS A 176 -7.31 -5.19 1.15
CA HIS A 176 -8.29 -6.28 1.16
C HIS A 176 -9.15 -6.15 2.40
N LEU A 177 -10.47 -6.17 2.24
CA LEU A 177 -11.44 -5.96 3.29
C LEU A 177 -12.33 -7.19 3.41
N HIS A 178 -12.68 -7.60 4.63
CA HIS A 178 -13.58 -8.72 4.87
C HIS A 178 -14.53 -8.42 6.03
N SER A 179 -15.81 -8.72 5.84
CA SER A 179 -16.91 -8.37 6.74
C SER A 179 -17.03 -6.85 6.90
N ARG A 180 -17.14 -6.35 8.13
CA ARG A 180 -17.37 -4.93 8.40
C ARG A 180 -16.02 -4.21 8.59
N CYS A 181 -15.54 -3.57 7.53
CA CYS A 181 -14.27 -2.85 7.52
C CYS A 181 -14.42 -1.49 6.84
N LYS A 182 -13.70 -0.50 7.36
CA LYS A 182 -13.63 0.86 6.83
C LYS A 182 -12.23 1.44 7.04
N VAL A 183 -11.65 1.98 5.99
CA VAL A 183 -10.33 2.64 6.04
C VAL A 183 -10.29 3.92 5.23
N GLU A 184 -9.34 4.76 5.59
CA GLU A 184 -9.06 6.03 4.94
C GLU A 184 -7.61 6.07 4.47
N ILE A 185 -7.38 6.56 3.25
CA ILE A 185 -6.05 6.89 2.77
C ILE A 185 -5.72 8.34 3.11
N LEU A 186 -4.58 8.55 3.74
CA LEU A 186 -4.17 9.87 4.22
C LEU A 186 -3.26 10.57 3.21
N ASN A 187 -3.51 11.86 3.00
CA ASN A 187 -2.74 12.69 2.07
C ASN A 187 -1.33 13.04 2.58
N GLN A 188 -1.09 12.92 3.88
CA GLN A 188 0.18 13.29 4.51
C GLN A 188 0.58 12.22 5.51
N VAL A 189 1.83 11.78 5.40
CA VAL A 189 2.49 11.03 6.46
C VAL A 189 3.04 12.07 7.43
N PHE A 190 2.53 12.09 8.66
CA PHE A 190 3.01 13.02 9.69
C PHE A 190 4.48 12.69 10.00
N LYS A 191 5.37 13.66 9.77
CA LYS A 191 6.76 13.64 10.23
C LYS A 191 6.85 14.16 11.65
#